data_AF-A0A353GYC1-F1
#
_entry.id   AF-A0A353GYC1-F1
#
_cell.length_a   1.000
_cell.length_b   1.000
_cell.length_c   1.000
_cell.angle_alpha   90.00
_cell.angle_beta   90.00
_cell.angle_gamma   90.00
#
_symmetry.space_group_name_H-M   'P 1'
#
loop_
_entity.id
_entity.type
_entity.pdbx_description
1 polymer ?
#
loop_
_entity_poly.entity_id
_entity_poly.type
_entity_poly.pdbx_seq_one_letter_code
_entity_poly.pdbx_strand_id
1 'polypeptide(L)'
;MVVKAFKLIQRISDLKFLNEDERRRLEEVCSSVVIPKQINKFHTVISKANIDISKDVYDRGKRILDTLIGALEDLGYTINAGGKKNYFFVKIHGEKIGFKLKEHFNQINHIPTPEEIKRKEKDQFYRILPYDYTPKGELGLILDDYCAKQKNWNDGKNKKVEDYLGEFIIALIKTAEDSMIRKEAFEAADKRREEEKEIRQRQEELQRKELGKFKELEETAMDWHKARIIRDFIAAIEADLDKNEKSKKVTEWIKWAKEKADWFDPLVSKNDEILGVKNNYLNDNYEED
;
A
#
# COMPACT_ATOMS: atom_id res chain seq x y z
N MET A 1 -42.97 -12.09 -5.25
CA MET A 1 -42.30 -12.84 -4.17
C MET A 1 -41.21 -13.75 -4.73
N VAL A 2 -41.51 -14.62 -5.71
CA VAL A 2 -40.58 -15.60 -6.31
C VAL A 2 -39.27 -15.00 -6.85
N VAL A 3 -39.32 -13.89 -7.61
CA VAL A 3 -38.11 -13.26 -8.19
C VAL A 3 -37.14 -12.69 -7.13
N LYS A 4 -37.67 -12.22 -5.99
CA LYS A 4 -36.85 -11.65 -4.90
C LYS A 4 -36.11 -12.75 -4.14
N ALA A 5 -36.82 -13.84 -3.82
CA ALA A 5 -36.23 -15.03 -3.21
C ALA A 5 -35.14 -15.64 -4.11
N PHE A 6 -35.41 -15.77 -5.41
CA PHE A 6 -34.42 -16.29 -6.36
C PHE A 6 -33.13 -15.46 -6.43
N LYS A 7 -33.24 -14.12 -6.50
CA LYS A 7 -32.06 -13.23 -6.50
C LYS A 7 -31.27 -13.30 -5.19
N LEU A 8 -31.95 -13.49 -4.07
CA LEU A 8 -31.32 -13.63 -2.75
C LEU A 8 -30.51 -14.94 -2.68
N ILE A 9 -31.12 -16.06 -3.08
CA ILE A 9 -30.47 -17.38 -3.13
C ILE A 9 -29.23 -17.34 -4.03
N GLN A 10 -29.34 -16.74 -5.22
CA GLN A 10 -28.20 -16.59 -6.13
C GLN A 10 -27.05 -15.82 -5.46
N ARG A 11 -27.34 -14.71 -4.78
CA ARG A 11 -26.30 -13.94 -4.06
C ARG A 11 -25.67 -14.72 -2.90
N ILE A 12 -26.43 -15.57 -2.23
CA ILE A 12 -25.91 -16.45 -1.18
C ILE A 12 -24.98 -17.52 -1.79
N SER A 13 -25.34 -18.09 -2.94
CA SER A 13 -24.48 -19.07 -3.62
C SER A 13 -23.14 -18.49 -4.10
N ASP A 14 -23.07 -17.16 -4.33
CA ASP A 14 -21.83 -16.46 -4.71
C ASP A 14 -20.87 -16.22 -3.53
N LEU A 15 -21.27 -16.56 -2.29
CA LEU A 15 -20.44 -16.47 -1.08
C LEU A 15 -19.50 -17.68 -1.02
N LYS A 16 -18.19 -17.44 -1.14
CA LYS A 16 -17.18 -18.49 -1.32
C LYS A 16 -16.67 -19.08 -0.01
N PHE A 17 -16.78 -18.35 1.09
CA PHE A 17 -16.20 -18.70 2.39
C PHE A 17 -17.22 -19.30 3.36
N LEU A 18 -18.50 -19.32 2.99
CA LEU A 18 -19.54 -19.99 3.75
C LEU A 18 -19.68 -21.46 3.33
N ASN A 19 -19.79 -22.35 4.31
CA ASN A 19 -20.18 -23.75 4.08
C ASN A 19 -21.70 -23.89 3.83
N GLU A 20 -22.16 -25.07 3.44
CA GLU A 20 -23.57 -25.32 3.11
C GLU A 20 -24.54 -25.07 4.29
N ASP A 21 -24.13 -25.41 5.52
CA ASP A 21 -24.95 -25.16 6.71
C ASP A 21 -25.05 -23.66 7.02
N GLU A 22 -23.96 -22.91 6.88
CA GLU A 22 -23.93 -21.45 7.03
C GLU A 22 -24.77 -20.76 5.97
N ARG A 23 -24.69 -21.21 4.70
CA ARG A 23 -25.54 -20.71 3.61
C ARG A 23 -27.02 -20.95 3.88
N ARG A 24 -27.37 -22.15 4.37
CA ARG A 24 -28.75 -22.50 4.72
C ARG A 24 -29.27 -21.64 5.88
N ARG A 25 -28.48 -21.45 6.94
CA ARG A 25 -28.82 -20.54 8.04
C ARG A 25 -28.98 -19.11 7.56
N LEU A 26 -28.08 -18.64 6.68
CA LEU A 26 -28.17 -17.31 6.08
C LEU A 26 -29.46 -17.13 5.27
N GLU A 27 -29.85 -18.13 4.48
CA GLU A 27 -31.10 -18.10 3.73
C GLU A 27 -32.32 -18.05 4.65
N GLU A 28 -32.32 -18.87 5.71
CA GLU A 28 -33.40 -18.92 6.71
C GLU A 28 -33.56 -17.60 7.46
N VAL A 29 -32.45 -17.04 7.95
CA VAL A 29 -32.44 -15.73 8.61
C VAL A 29 -32.91 -14.65 7.64
N CYS A 30 -32.31 -14.55 6.44
CA CYS A 30 -32.67 -13.49 5.48
C CYS A 30 -34.13 -13.57 5.00
N SER A 31 -34.71 -14.77 4.98
CA SER A 31 -36.11 -14.98 4.58
C SER A 31 -37.10 -14.72 5.72
N SER A 32 -36.65 -14.86 6.97
CA SER A 32 -37.48 -14.69 8.17
C SER A 32 -37.34 -13.32 8.84
N VAL A 33 -36.40 -12.46 8.40
CA VAL A 33 -36.24 -11.10 8.94
C VAL A 33 -37.53 -10.29 8.77
N VAL A 34 -38.25 -10.10 9.88
CA VAL A 34 -39.42 -9.22 9.98
C VAL A 34 -39.20 -8.24 11.12
N ILE A 35 -39.31 -6.95 10.82
CA ILE A 35 -39.13 -5.92 11.84
C ILE A 35 -40.40 -5.82 12.68
N PRO A 36 -40.32 -6.04 14.01
CA PRO A 36 -41.49 -5.94 14.87
C PRO A 36 -42.01 -4.50 14.92
N LYS A 37 -43.32 -4.34 15.17
CA LYS A 37 -43.93 -3.01 15.30
C LYS A 37 -43.46 -2.27 16.55
N GLN A 38 -43.18 -3.00 17.62
CA GLN A 38 -42.70 -2.48 18.90
C GLN A 38 -41.63 -3.41 19.47
N ILE A 39 -40.65 -2.82 20.18
CA ILE A 39 -39.57 -3.54 20.85
C ILE A 39 -39.53 -3.05 22.29
N ASN A 40 -39.75 -3.96 23.24
CA ASN A 40 -39.85 -3.61 24.66
C ASN A 40 -38.48 -3.32 25.28
N LYS A 41 -37.43 -3.96 24.77
CA LYS A 41 -36.05 -3.80 25.24
C LYS A 41 -35.09 -3.87 24.06
N PHE A 42 -34.46 -2.76 23.74
CA PHE A 42 -33.45 -2.70 22.68
C PHE A 42 -32.15 -3.37 23.10
N HIS A 43 -31.41 -3.86 22.11
CA HIS A 43 -30.11 -4.48 22.27
C HIS A 43 -29.11 -3.53 22.95
N THR A 44 -28.22 -4.10 23.77
CA THR A 44 -27.26 -3.32 24.57
C THR A 44 -26.27 -2.51 23.71
N VAL A 45 -26.01 -2.97 22.49
CA VAL A 45 -25.18 -2.24 21.52
C VAL A 45 -25.85 -0.94 21.08
N ILE A 46 -27.18 -0.94 20.92
CA ILE A 46 -27.95 0.25 20.53
C ILE A 46 -28.01 1.25 21.68
N SER A 47 -28.17 0.80 22.92
CA SER A 47 -28.22 1.70 24.08
C SER A 47 -26.91 2.43 24.33
N LYS A 48 -25.78 1.84 23.92
CA LYS A 48 -24.44 2.43 23.99
C LYS A 48 -24.05 3.23 22.74
N ALA A 49 -24.82 3.11 21.66
CA ALA A 49 -24.55 3.80 20.40
C ALA A 49 -25.10 5.23 20.41
N ASN A 50 -24.32 6.17 19.87
CA ASN A 50 -24.89 7.45 19.45
C ASN A 50 -25.51 7.24 18.06
N ILE A 51 -26.79 7.60 17.88
CA ILE A 51 -27.51 7.49 16.61
C ILE A 51 -28.08 8.87 16.31
N ASP A 52 -27.50 9.53 15.31
CA ASP A 52 -27.85 10.88 14.90
C ASP A 52 -28.95 10.86 13.83
N ILE A 53 -30.18 10.68 14.28
CA ILE A 53 -31.40 10.74 13.47
C ILE A 53 -32.46 11.56 14.21
N SER A 54 -33.37 12.19 13.49
CA SER A 54 -34.43 13.01 14.02
C SER A 54 -35.39 12.20 14.91
N LYS A 55 -36.08 12.90 15.83
CA LYS A 55 -36.98 12.29 16.80
C LYS A 55 -38.09 11.49 16.12
N ASP A 56 -38.58 11.95 14.98
CA ASP A 56 -39.72 11.37 14.26
C ASP A 56 -39.40 9.98 13.69
N VAL A 57 -38.14 9.72 13.33
CA VAL A 57 -37.69 8.41 12.81
C VAL A 57 -36.88 7.61 13.81
N TYR A 58 -36.69 8.11 15.03
CA TYR A 58 -35.80 7.53 16.02
C TYR A 58 -36.20 6.09 16.40
N ASP A 59 -37.49 5.89 16.72
CA ASP A 59 -38.01 4.57 17.08
C ASP A 59 -37.94 3.59 15.91
N ARG A 60 -38.21 4.05 14.68
CA ARG A 60 -38.08 3.24 13.47
C ARG A 60 -36.63 2.82 13.24
N GLY A 61 -35.69 3.76 13.35
CA GLY A 61 -34.26 3.50 13.19
C GLY A 61 -33.73 2.50 14.21
N LYS A 62 -34.14 2.61 15.47
CA LYS A 62 -33.78 1.64 16.51
C LYS A 62 -34.33 0.25 16.23
N ARG A 63 -35.58 0.12 15.79
CA ARG A 63 -36.17 -1.18 15.43
C ARG A 63 -35.44 -1.85 14.27
N ILE A 64 -35.03 -1.07 13.27
CA ILE A 64 -34.21 -1.54 12.15
C ILE A 64 -32.87 -2.08 12.65
N LEU A 65 -32.16 -1.30 13.47
CA LEU A 65 -30.86 -1.70 14.01
C LEU A 65 -30.96 -2.92 14.93
N ASP A 66 -32.01 -3.00 15.75
CA ASP A 66 -32.22 -4.10 16.70
C ASP A 66 -32.44 -5.42 15.96
N THR A 67 -33.31 -5.40 14.96
CA THR A 67 -33.59 -6.57 14.12
C THR A 67 -32.34 -6.99 13.35
N LEU A 68 -31.59 -6.02 12.80
CA LEU A 68 -30.35 -6.31 12.07
C LEU A 68 -29.27 -6.92 12.99
N ILE A 69 -29.12 -6.39 14.20
CA ILE A 69 -28.14 -6.91 15.17
C ILE A 69 -28.52 -8.34 15.59
N GLY A 70 -29.78 -8.57 15.96
CA GLY A 70 -30.26 -9.91 16.30
C GLY A 70 -30.04 -10.91 15.16
N ALA A 71 -30.38 -10.53 13.93
CA ALA A 71 -30.15 -11.38 12.76
C ALA A 71 -28.68 -11.70 12.52
N LEU A 72 -27.76 -10.76 12.77
CA LEU A 72 -26.32 -11.01 12.65
C LEU A 72 -25.80 -11.90 13.79
N GLU A 73 -26.34 -11.75 15.01
CA GLU A 73 -26.01 -12.60 16.16
C GLU A 73 -26.54 -14.03 15.99
N ASP A 74 -27.73 -14.21 15.40
CA ASP A 74 -28.29 -15.52 15.03
C ASP A 74 -27.42 -16.26 14.01
N LEU A 75 -26.70 -15.51 13.17
CA LEU A 75 -25.69 -16.03 12.24
C LEU A 75 -24.33 -16.27 12.90
N GLY A 76 -24.19 -16.00 14.20
CA GLY A 76 -22.97 -16.20 14.98
C GLY A 76 -21.94 -15.06 14.88
N TYR A 77 -22.31 -13.91 14.31
CA TYR A 77 -21.41 -12.76 14.20
C TYR A 77 -21.51 -11.85 15.43
N THR A 78 -20.38 -11.23 15.80
CA THR A 78 -20.35 -10.27 16.90
C THR A 78 -20.44 -8.83 16.40
N ILE A 79 -21.28 -8.02 17.02
CA ILE A 79 -21.51 -6.62 16.65
C ILE A 79 -21.15 -5.69 17.79
N ASN A 80 -20.47 -4.59 17.48
CA ASN A 80 -20.10 -3.56 18.43
C ASN A 80 -20.42 -2.18 17.86
N ALA A 81 -20.84 -1.24 18.71
CA ALA A 81 -20.91 0.18 18.39
C ALA A 81 -19.61 0.87 18.85
N GLY A 82 -19.11 1.84 18.08
CA GLY A 82 -17.96 2.63 18.51
C GLY A 82 -17.07 3.15 17.38
N GLY A 83 -15.85 3.58 17.72
CA GLY A 83 -14.83 4.08 16.77
C GLY A 83 -15.11 5.48 16.22
N LYS A 84 -16.16 5.63 15.41
CA LYS A 84 -16.63 6.91 14.84
C LYS A 84 -18.07 7.16 15.29
N LYS A 85 -18.51 8.42 15.32
CA LYS A 85 -19.91 8.75 15.66
C LYS A 85 -20.87 8.04 14.70
N ASN A 86 -21.87 7.36 15.26
CA ASN A 86 -22.94 6.65 14.53
C ASN A 86 -22.50 5.40 13.75
N TYR A 87 -21.36 4.78 14.10
CA TYR A 87 -20.88 3.56 13.45
C TYR A 87 -21.10 2.30 14.28
N PHE A 88 -21.46 1.24 13.56
CA PHE A 88 -21.50 -0.14 14.00
C PHE A 88 -20.45 -0.94 13.25
N PHE A 89 -19.90 -1.96 13.89
CA PHE A 89 -18.94 -2.88 13.31
C PHE A 89 -19.37 -4.30 13.58
N VAL A 90 -19.45 -5.09 12.51
CA VAL A 90 -19.64 -6.54 12.58
C VAL A 90 -18.31 -7.22 12.32
N LYS A 91 -17.99 -8.26 13.10
CA LYS A 91 -16.82 -9.11 12.87
C LYS A 91 -17.25 -10.39 12.15
N ILE A 92 -16.79 -10.57 10.91
CA ILE A 92 -17.15 -11.69 10.03
C ILE A 92 -15.84 -12.35 9.59
N HIS A 93 -15.63 -13.63 9.91
CA HIS A 93 -14.39 -14.38 9.60
C HIS A 93 -13.08 -13.65 9.98
N GLY A 94 -13.11 -12.82 11.03
CA GLY A 94 -11.94 -12.04 11.47
C GLY A 94 -11.88 -10.62 10.89
N GLU A 95 -12.58 -10.34 9.80
CA GLU A 95 -12.69 -9.01 9.19
C GLU A 95 -13.68 -8.13 9.94
N LYS A 96 -13.34 -6.85 10.10
CA LYS A 96 -14.15 -5.86 10.79
C LYS A 96 -14.83 -4.94 9.78
N ILE A 97 -16.11 -5.18 9.51
CA ILE A 97 -16.88 -4.44 8.51
C ILE A 97 -17.72 -3.35 9.18
N GLY A 98 -17.52 -2.11 8.75
CA GLY A 98 -18.18 -0.92 9.30
C GLY A 98 -19.45 -0.55 8.55
N PHE A 99 -20.52 -0.26 9.29
CA PHE A 99 -21.74 0.29 8.73
C PHE A 99 -22.40 1.32 9.65
N LYS A 100 -23.36 2.07 9.11
CA LYS A 100 -24.14 3.06 9.86
C LYS A 100 -25.56 3.18 9.34
N LEU A 101 -26.45 3.58 10.24
CA LEU A 101 -27.77 4.09 9.88
C LEU A 101 -27.70 5.62 9.80
N LYS A 102 -28.24 6.20 8.73
CA LYS A 102 -28.27 7.63 8.49
C LYS A 102 -29.68 8.08 8.12
N GLU A 103 -30.07 9.29 8.53
CA GLU A 103 -31.23 9.99 7.98
C GLU A 103 -30.79 10.93 6.85
N HIS A 104 -31.60 11.00 5.78
CA HIS A 104 -31.43 11.99 4.72
C HIS A 104 -32.01 13.34 5.13
N PHE A 105 -31.33 14.40 4.70
CA PHE A 105 -31.72 15.78 4.97
C PHE A 105 -32.01 16.50 3.65
N ASN A 106 -33.03 17.36 3.64
CA ASN A 106 -33.19 18.37 2.61
C ASN A 106 -32.20 19.49 2.90
N GLN A 107 -31.55 19.96 1.85
CA GLN A 107 -30.75 21.17 1.89
C GLN A 107 -31.61 22.31 1.36
N ILE A 108 -31.85 23.33 2.18
CA ILE A 108 -32.60 24.53 1.79
C ILE A 108 -31.68 25.73 1.90
N ASN A 109 -31.89 26.75 1.07
CA ASN A 109 -31.12 27.99 1.17
C ASN A 109 -31.38 28.63 2.53
N HIS A 110 -30.30 28.91 3.25
CA HIS A 110 -30.36 29.56 4.54
C HIS A 110 -30.72 31.03 4.36
N ILE A 111 -31.66 31.51 5.17
CA ILE A 111 -32.00 32.93 5.26
C ILE A 111 -31.29 33.47 6.51
N PRO A 112 -30.23 34.31 6.36
CA PRO A 112 -29.48 34.82 7.49
C PRO A 112 -30.38 35.51 8.51
N THR A 113 -30.26 35.10 9.77
CA THR A 113 -30.98 35.76 10.86
C THR A 113 -30.36 37.13 11.16
N PRO A 114 -31.13 38.09 11.73
CA PRO A 114 -30.58 39.39 12.14
C PRO A 114 -29.39 39.28 13.10
N GLU A 115 -29.34 38.23 13.91
CA GLU A 115 -28.23 37.94 14.83
C GLU A 115 -26.97 37.50 14.09
N GLU A 116 -27.11 36.64 13.08
CA GLU A 116 -26.00 36.17 12.26
C GLU A 116 -25.39 37.29 11.41
N ILE A 117 -26.24 38.18 10.88
CA ILE A 117 -25.80 39.39 10.17
C ILE A 117 -24.99 40.28 11.12
N LYS A 118 -25.53 40.61 12.31
CA LYS A 118 -24.81 41.39 13.33
C LYS A 118 -23.51 40.73 13.77
N ARG A 119 -23.46 39.41 13.84
CA ARG A 119 -22.24 38.66 14.19
C ARG A 119 -21.21 38.74 13.07
N LYS A 120 -21.63 38.63 11.81
CA LYS A 120 -20.77 38.80 10.64
C LYS A 120 -20.18 40.22 10.53
N GLU A 121 -20.96 41.23 10.90
CA GLU A 121 -20.50 42.62 10.97
C GLU A 121 -19.42 42.84 12.04
N LYS A 122 -19.52 42.12 13.18
CA LYS A 122 -18.53 42.20 14.28
C LYS A 122 -17.29 41.35 14.05
N ASP A 123 -17.43 40.20 13.37
CA ASP A 123 -16.36 39.26 13.10
C ASP A 123 -16.31 38.93 11.60
N GLN A 124 -15.32 39.51 10.90
CA GLN A 124 -15.14 39.30 9.47
C GLN A 124 -14.83 37.83 9.11
N PHE A 125 -14.29 37.04 10.04
CA PHE A 125 -13.99 35.61 9.84
C PHE A 125 -15.21 34.72 10.10
N TYR A 126 -16.25 35.20 10.78
CA TYR A 126 -17.50 34.46 10.94
C TYR A 126 -18.11 34.18 9.57
N ARG A 127 -18.57 32.94 9.30
CA ARG A 127 -19.18 32.59 8.03
C ARG A 127 -20.61 32.14 8.26
N ILE A 128 -21.55 32.86 7.67
CA ILE A 128 -22.94 32.41 7.59
C ILE A 128 -22.99 31.27 6.57
N LEU A 129 -23.49 30.12 7.00
CA LEU A 129 -23.62 28.97 6.12
C LEU A 129 -24.72 29.25 5.09
N PRO A 130 -24.52 28.91 3.80
CA PRO A 130 -25.50 29.21 2.76
C PRO A 130 -26.74 28.30 2.81
N TYR A 131 -26.74 27.27 3.66
CA TYR A 131 -27.78 26.25 3.68
C TYR A 131 -28.16 25.82 5.09
N ASP A 132 -29.46 25.62 5.29
CA ASP A 132 -30.03 24.89 6.41
C ASP A 132 -30.36 23.45 5.99
N TYR A 133 -30.36 22.55 6.97
CA TYR A 133 -30.67 21.15 6.76
C TYR A 133 -31.91 20.76 7.55
N THR A 134 -32.94 20.27 6.86
CA THR A 134 -34.16 19.76 7.50
C THR A 134 -34.27 18.25 7.30
N PRO A 135 -34.57 17.46 8.35
CA PRO A 135 -34.70 16.01 8.22
C PRO A 135 -35.81 15.64 7.22
N LYS A 136 -35.55 14.67 6.34
CA LYS A 136 -36.57 14.17 5.38
C LYS A 136 -37.46 13.08 5.97
N GLY A 137 -37.09 12.48 7.11
CA GLY A 137 -37.72 11.27 7.60
C GLY A 137 -37.38 10.01 6.78
N GLU A 138 -36.43 10.10 5.86
CA GLU A 138 -35.96 8.98 5.04
C GLU A 138 -34.67 8.41 5.63
N LEU A 139 -34.65 7.11 5.93
CA LEU A 139 -33.50 6.41 6.48
C LEU A 139 -32.67 5.75 5.37
N GLY A 140 -31.40 5.49 5.67
CA GLY A 140 -30.50 4.72 4.82
C GLY A 140 -29.48 3.93 5.63
N LEU A 141 -29.25 2.69 5.23
CA LEU A 141 -28.12 1.88 5.69
C LEU A 141 -26.93 2.10 4.77
N ILE A 142 -25.79 2.45 5.37
CA ILE A 142 -24.55 2.74 4.66
C ILE A 142 -23.50 1.73 5.10
N LEU A 143 -22.97 1.00 4.13
CA LEU A 143 -21.82 0.12 4.27
C LEU A 143 -20.56 0.91 3.92
N ASP A 144 -19.74 1.20 4.93
CA ASP A 144 -18.55 2.05 4.80
C ASP A 144 -17.29 1.20 4.79
N ASP A 145 -17.13 0.46 3.70
CA ASP A 145 -15.95 -0.35 3.44
C ASP A 145 -15.43 -0.08 2.03
N TYR A 146 -14.13 -0.26 1.82
CA TYR A 146 -13.50 -0.12 0.51
C TYR A 146 -13.90 -1.28 -0.42
N CYS A 147 -13.99 -2.50 0.11
CA CYS A 147 -14.31 -3.71 -0.65
C CYS A 147 -15.81 -3.83 -0.96
N ALA A 148 -16.65 -2.97 -0.38
CA ALA A 148 -18.09 -3.00 -0.60
C ALA A 148 -18.48 -2.54 -2.02
N LYS A 149 -19.08 -3.45 -2.80
CA LYS A 149 -19.60 -3.18 -4.16
C LYS A 149 -20.83 -2.27 -4.16
N GLN A 150 -21.71 -2.47 -3.19
CA GLN A 150 -22.85 -1.59 -2.93
C GLN A 150 -22.67 -0.96 -1.54
N LYS A 151 -22.82 0.37 -1.47
CA LYS A 151 -22.56 1.11 -0.24
C LYS A 151 -23.80 1.66 0.44
N ASN A 152 -24.93 1.76 -0.27
CA ASN A 152 -26.10 2.46 0.24
C ASN A 152 -27.38 1.68 -0.04
N TRP A 153 -28.26 1.61 0.96
CA TRP A 153 -29.62 1.10 0.88
C TRP A 153 -30.52 2.12 1.55
N ASN A 154 -31.23 2.88 0.73
CA ASN A 154 -31.99 4.03 1.19
C ASN A 154 -33.48 3.77 1.08
N ASP A 155 -34.24 4.45 1.92
CA ASP A 155 -35.67 4.63 1.69
C ASP A 155 -35.91 5.24 0.32
N GLY A 156 -36.86 4.68 -0.39
CA GLY A 156 -37.41 5.22 -1.61
C GLY A 156 -38.92 5.30 -1.55
N LYS A 157 -39.51 5.60 -2.71
CA LYS A 157 -40.97 5.67 -2.90
C LYS A 157 -41.64 4.31 -2.74
N ASN A 158 -41.01 3.26 -3.29
CA ASN A 158 -41.61 1.92 -3.41
C ASN A 158 -41.00 0.87 -2.47
N LYS A 159 -39.82 1.15 -1.91
CA LYS A 159 -39.09 0.24 -1.02
C LYS A 159 -38.53 1.03 0.13
N LYS A 160 -38.57 0.44 1.31
CA LYS A 160 -37.99 1.00 2.53
C LYS A 160 -36.74 0.22 2.94
N VAL A 161 -35.93 0.80 3.83
CA VAL A 161 -34.71 0.15 4.35
C VAL A 161 -34.99 -1.26 4.88
N GLU A 162 -36.15 -1.45 5.50
CA GLU A 162 -36.65 -2.72 6.02
C GLU A 162 -36.68 -3.83 4.97
N ASP A 163 -37.03 -3.49 3.72
CA ASP A 163 -37.10 -4.44 2.61
C ASP A 163 -35.73 -4.94 2.16
N TYR A 164 -34.66 -4.27 2.56
CA TYR A 164 -33.28 -4.53 2.14
C TYR A 164 -32.45 -5.26 3.21
N LEU A 165 -32.97 -5.57 4.39
CA LEU A 165 -32.16 -6.15 5.48
C LEU A 165 -31.44 -7.44 5.08
N GLY A 166 -32.12 -8.39 4.46
CA GLY A 166 -31.47 -9.62 3.97
C GLY A 166 -30.40 -9.32 2.91
N GLU A 167 -30.67 -8.41 1.97
CA GLU A 167 -29.69 -8.00 0.97
C GLU A 167 -28.46 -7.31 1.61
N PHE A 168 -28.69 -6.54 2.67
CA PHE A 168 -27.67 -5.83 3.42
C PHE A 168 -26.77 -6.79 4.22
N ILE A 169 -27.36 -7.80 4.88
CA ILE A 169 -26.62 -8.86 5.59
C ILE A 169 -25.71 -9.61 4.61
N ILE A 170 -26.24 -10.01 3.45
CA ILE A 170 -25.43 -10.67 2.42
C ILE A 170 -24.30 -9.77 1.93
N ALA A 171 -24.56 -8.46 1.77
CA ALA A 171 -23.53 -7.51 1.36
C ALA A 171 -22.43 -7.33 2.43
N LEU A 172 -22.77 -7.37 3.72
CA LEU A 172 -21.79 -7.37 4.81
C LEU A 172 -20.85 -8.58 4.71
N ILE A 173 -21.43 -9.78 4.58
CA ILE A 173 -20.66 -11.03 4.47
C ILE A 173 -19.80 -11.01 3.21
N LYS A 174 -20.37 -10.64 2.07
CA LYS A 174 -19.63 -10.56 0.81
C LYS A 174 -18.45 -9.58 0.88
N THR A 175 -18.65 -8.46 1.56
CA THR A 175 -17.59 -7.46 1.74
C THR A 175 -16.45 -8.00 2.61
N ALA A 176 -16.75 -8.80 3.63
CA ALA A 176 -15.73 -9.50 4.40
C ALA A 176 -14.92 -10.48 3.54
N GLU A 177 -15.59 -11.31 2.73
CA GLU A 177 -14.91 -12.22 1.80
C GLU A 177 -14.00 -11.47 0.80
N ASP A 178 -14.52 -10.41 0.18
CA ASP A 178 -13.78 -9.60 -0.78
C ASP A 178 -12.58 -8.89 -0.10
N SER A 179 -12.71 -8.51 1.19
CA SER A 179 -11.59 -8.00 2.01
C SER A 179 -10.50 -9.06 2.23
N MET A 180 -10.89 -10.28 2.61
CA MET A 180 -9.95 -11.39 2.81
C MET A 180 -9.17 -11.72 1.54
N ILE A 181 -9.87 -11.87 0.40
CA ILE A 181 -9.24 -12.14 -0.90
C ILE A 181 -8.26 -11.04 -1.27
N ARG A 182 -8.65 -9.78 -1.08
CA ARG A 182 -7.79 -8.63 -1.40
C ARG A 182 -6.53 -8.63 -0.53
N LYS A 183 -6.66 -8.92 0.76
CA LYS A 183 -5.54 -8.95 1.70
C LYS A 183 -4.55 -10.05 1.33
N GLU A 184 -5.04 -11.26 1.06
CA GLU A 184 -4.19 -12.37 0.59
C GLU A 184 -3.47 -12.04 -0.71
N ALA A 185 -4.16 -11.44 -1.68
CA ALA A 185 -3.55 -11.02 -2.94
C ALA A 185 -2.47 -9.93 -2.75
N PHE A 186 -2.68 -9.02 -1.80
CA PHE A 186 -1.71 -7.98 -1.46
C PHE A 186 -0.47 -8.58 -0.79
N GLU A 187 -0.64 -9.46 0.19
CA GLU A 187 0.46 -10.16 0.88
C GLU A 187 1.29 -11.01 -0.10
N ALA A 188 0.64 -11.73 -1.02
CA ALA A 188 1.32 -12.51 -2.05
C ALA A 188 2.04 -11.64 -3.10
N ALA A 189 1.53 -10.45 -3.39
CA ALA A 189 2.20 -9.50 -4.29
C ALA A 189 3.41 -8.83 -3.62
N ASP A 190 3.30 -8.51 -2.32
CA ASP A 190 4.38 -7.89 -1.57
C ASP A 190 5.56 -8.86 -1.37
N LYS A 191 5.28 -10.12 -1.03
CA LYS A 191 6.29 -11.17 -0.96
C LYS A 191 7.05 -11.35 -2.28
N ARG A 192 6.33 -11.41 -3.41
CA ARG A 192 6.95 -11.49 -4.74
C ARG A 192 7.83 -10.28 -5.06
N ARG A 193 7.38 -9.08 -4.69
CA ARG A 193 8.15 -7.84 -4.89
C ARG A 193 9.46 -7.86 -4.10
N GLU A 194 9.45 -8.35 -2.86
CA GLU A 194 10.69 -8.42 -2.08
C GLU A 194 11.64 -9.49 -2.64
N GLU A 195 11.14 -10.66 -3.04
CA GLU A 195 11.95 -11.69 -3.72
C GLU A 195 12.59 -11.16 -5.02
N GLU A 196 11.82 -10.46 -5.87
CA GLU A 196 12.33 -9.84 -7.11
C GLU A 196 13.39 -8.77 -6.83
N LYS A 197 13.21 -7.98 -5.76
CA LYS A 197 14.15 -6.94 -5.35
C LYS A 197 15.45 -7.55 -4.83
N GLU A 198 15.40 -8.62 -4.05
CA GLU A 198 16.59 -9.35 -3.59
C GLU A 198 17.38 -9.94 -4.77
N ILE A 199 16.69 -10.58 -5.72
CA ILE A 199 17.31 -11.12 -6.94
C ILE A 199 18.00 -10.00 -7.73
N ARG A 200 17.30 -8.87 -7.93
CA ARG A 200 17.84 -7.73 -8.66
C ARG A 200 19.06 -7.13 -7.96
N GLN A 201 19.01 -6.93 -6.63
CA GLN A 201 20.14 -6.41 -5.87
C GLN A 201 21.36 -7.33 -5.96
N ARG A 202 21.15 -8.65 -5.86
CA ARG A 202 22.23 -9.63 -6.02
C ARG A 202 22.85 -9.57 -7.42
N GLN A 203 22.03 -9.46 -8.46
CA GLN A 203 22.52 -9.33 -9.83
C GLN A 203 23.29 -8.03 -10.05
N GLU A 204 22.79 -6.90 -9.55
CA GLU A 204 23.46 -5.60 -9.63
C GLU A 204 24.79 -5.60 -8.86
N GLU A 205 24.87 -6.29 -7.72
CA GLU A 205 26.11 -6.45 -6.95
C GLU A 205 27.14 -7.31 -7.71
N LEU A 206 26.70 -8.45 -8.27
CA LEU A 206 27.57 -9.31 -9.09
C LEU A 206 28.10 -8.55 -10.31
N GLN A 207 27.24 -7.83 -11.03
CA GLN A 207 27.64 -7.01 -12.17
C GLN A 207 28.62 -5.90 -11.76
N ARG A 208 28.39 -5.25 -10.61
CA ARG A 208 29.28 -4.20 -10.11
C ARG A 208 30.66 -4.76 -9.75
N LYS A 209 30.70 -5.91 -9.07
CA LYS A 209 31.96 -6.61 -8.74
C LYS A 209 32.71 -7.01 -10.00
N GLU A 210 32.03 -7.62 -10.96
CA GLU A 210 32.64 -8.06 -12.22
C GLU A 210 33.15 -6.88 -13.06
N LEU A 211 32.36 -5.80 -13.16
CA LEU A 211 32.78 -4.59 -13.85
C LEU A 211 33.96 -3.90 -13.14
N GLY A 212 34.01 -3.94 -11.82
CA GLY A 212 35.15 -3.46 -11.02
C GLY A 212 36.42 -4.23 -11.36
N LYS A 213 36.37 -5.56 -11.29
CA LYS A 213 37.50 -6.44 -11.68
C LYS A 213 37.95 -6.21 -13.12
N PHE A 214 37.00 -6.04 -14.05
CA PHE A 214 37.32 -5.79 -15.44
C PHE A 214 38.02 -4.44 -15.65
N LYS A 215 37.56 -3.38 -15.00
CA LYS A 215 38.21 -2.06 -15.07
C LYS A 215 39.63 -2.09 -14.53
N GLU A 216 39.83 -2.76 -13.41
CA GLU A 216 41.15 -2.91 -12.81
C GLU A 216 42.11 -3.69 -13.73
N LEU A 217 41.62 -4.76 -14.38
CA LEU A 217 42.36 -5.50 -15.38
C LEU A 217 42.72 -4.62 -16.59
N GLU A 218 41.79 -3.82 -17.09
CA GLU A 218 41.99 -2.89 -18.20
C GLU A 218 43.08 -1.85 -17.87
N GLU A 219 42.97 -1.20 -16.70
CA GLU A 219 43.95 -0.22 -16.24
C GLU A 219 45.35 -0.83 -16.09
N THR A 220 45.43 -2.02 -15.51
CA THR A 220 46.70 -2.76 -15.35
C THR A 220 47.30 -3.13 -16.71
N ALA A 221 46.49 -3.64 -17.64
CA ALA A 221 46.94 -3.98 -18.99
C ALA A 221 47.44 -2.75 -19.77
N MET A 222 46.75 -1.61 -19.64
CA MET A 222 47.18 -0.35 -20.22
C MET A 222 48.51 0.13 -19.64
N ASP A 223 48.70 -0.03 -18.33
CA ASP A 223 49.93 0.39 -17.68
C ASP A 223 51.14 -0.47 -18.09
N TRP A 224 50.95 -1.80 -18.17
CA TRP A 224 51.92 -2.70 -18.77
C TRP A 224 52.27 -2.31 -20.22
N HIS A 225 51.25 -2.00 -21.04
CA HIS A 225 51.48 -1.64 -22.44
C HIS A 225 52.29 -0.35 -22.58
N LYS A 226 51.99 0.67 -21.77
CA LYS A 226 52.76 1.93 -21.73
C LYS A 226 54.21 1.70 -21.30
N ALA A 227 54.44 0.86 -20.29
CA ALA A 227 55.80 0.49 -19.88
C ALA A 227 56.57 -0.18 -21.03
N ARG A 228 55.91 -1.06 -21.79
CA ARG A 228 56.50 -1.67 -22.99
C ARG A 228 56.86 -0.62 -24.04
N ILE A 229 55.96 0.32 -24.35
CA ILE A 229 56.23 1.42 -25.30
C ILE A 229 57.47 2.22 -24.87
N ILE A 230 57.61 2.52 -23.57
CA ILE A 230 58.79 3.23 -23.05
C ILE A 230 60.06 2.41 -23.27
N ARG A 231 60.05 1.10 -22.99
CA ARG A 231 61.21 0.22 -23.21
C ARG A 231 61.58 0.11 -24.69
N ASP A 232 60.59 -0.05 -25.56
CA ASP A 232 60.80 -0.14 -27.02
C ASP A 232 61.41 1.16 -27.55
N PHE A 233 60.95 2.31 -27.08
CA PHE A 233 61.53 3.62 -27.44
C PHE A 233 62.97 3.79 -26.95
N ILE A 234 63.26 3.38 -25.71
CA ILE A 234 64.63 3.40 -25.18
C ILE A 234 65.55 2.49 -26.02
N ALA A 235 65.08 1.30 -26.40
CA ALA A 235 65.84 0.37 -27.24
C ALA A 235 66.12 0.95 -28.63
N ALA A 236 65.15 1.66 -29.22
CA ALA A 236 65.35 2.36 -30.49
C ALA A 236 66.40 3.48 -30.38
N ILE A 237 66.38 4.28 -29.31
CA ILE A 237 67.40 5.29 -29.03
C ILE A 237 68.78 4.64 -28.84
N GLU A 238 68.86 3.54 -28.09
CA GLU A 238 70.11 2.81 -27.86
C GLU A 238 70.71 2.24 -29.15
N ALA A 239 69.87 1.90 -30.14
CA ALA A 239 70.29 1.40 -31.45
C ALA A 239 70.73 2.51 -32.42
N ASP A 240 70.14 3.69 -32.34
CA ASP A 240 70.48 4.87 -33.17
C ASP A 240 71.75 5.60 -32.68
N LEU A 241 72.09 5.44 -31.40
CA LEU A 241 73.29 6.03 -30.81
C LEU A 241 74.58 5.36 -31.32
N ASP A 242 75.40 6.12 -32.04
CA ASP A 242 76.72 5.68 -32.49
C ASP A 242 77.66 5.44 -31.29
N LYS A 243 78.52 4.42 -31.35
CA LYS A 243 79.35 3.98 -30.19
C LYS A 243 80.29 5.08 -29.68
N ASN A 244 80.60 6.09 -30.50
CA ASN A 244 81.49 7.20 -30.19
C ASN A 244 80.78 8.48 -29.70
N GLU A 245 79.44 8.52 -29.68
CA GLU A 245 78.64 9.71 -29.34
C GLU A 245 77.82 9.58 -28.04
N LYS A 246 78.06 8.54 -27.23
CA LYS A 246 77.42 8.36 -25.92
C LYS A 246 77.86 9.41 -24.91
N SER A 247 77.27 10.60 -25.00
CA SER A 247 77.39 11.61 -23.96
C SER A 247 76.86 11.06 -22.63
N LYS A 248 77.56 11.37 -21.53
CA LYS A 248 77.21 10.95 -20.17
C LYS A 248 75.75 11.27 -19.83
N LYS A 249 75.25 12.42 -20.30
CA LYS A 249 73.87 12.87 -20.11
C LYS A 249 72.82 11.95 -20.74
N VAL A 250 73.11 11.39 -21.92
CA VAL A 250 72.19 10.46 -22.61
C VAL A 250 72.15 9.12 -21.90
N THR A 251 73.30 8.64 -21.43
CA THR A 251 73.39 7.39 -20.67
C THR A 251 72.65 7.48 -19.32
N GLU A 252 72.78 8.60 -18.61
CA GLU A 252 72.04 8.87 -17.37
C GLU A 252 70.52 8.95 -17.61
N TRP A 253 70.10 9.60 -18.70
CA TRP A 253 68.68 9.66 -19.06
C TRP A 253 68.10 8.29 -19.42
N ILE A 254 68.83 7.47 -20.17
CA ILE A 254 68.43 6.10 -20.51
C ILE A 254 68.27 5.25 -19.25
N LYS A 255 69.22 5.34 -18.31
CA LYS A 255 69.13 4.62 -17.03
C LYS A 255 67.89 5.04 -16.24
N TRP A 256 67.67 6.35 -16.09
CA TRP A 256 66.48 6.88 -15.43
C TRP A 256 65.19 6.42 -16.11
N ALA A 257 65.12 6.47 -17.44
CA ALA A 257 63.93 6.09 -18.20
C ALA A 257 63.62 4.57 -18.07
N LYS A 258 64.63 3.71 -18.00
CA LYS A 258 64.48 2.27 -17.72
C LYS A 258 63.92 2.05 -16.31
N GLU A 259 64.47 2.73 -15.31
CA GLU A 259 63.97 2.65 -13.93
C GLU A 259 62.52 3.14 -13.81
N LYS A 260 62.14 4.18 -14.56
CA LYS A 260 60.74 4.65 -14.63
C LYS A 260 59.82 3.68 -15.35
N ALA A 261 60.28 2.99 -16.39
CA ALA A 261 59.49 1.94 -17.06
C ALA A 261 59.21 0.77 -16.10
N ASP A 262 60.20 0.38 -15.30
CA ASP A 262 60.08 -0.70 -14.31
C ASP A 262 59.23 -0.33 -13.09
N TRP A 263 59.21 0.94 -12.69
CA TRP A 263 58.26 1.46 -11.70
C TRP A 263 56.82 1.49 -12.22
N PHE A 264 56.66 1.78 -13.52
CA PHE A 264 55.34 1.93 -14.13
C PHE A 264 54.71 0.59 -14.54
N ASP A 265 55.53 -0.44 -14.78
CA ASP A 265 55.09 -1.77 -15.17
C ASP A 265 54.49 -2.55 -13.98
N PRO A 266 53.21 -2.91 -14.00
CA PRO A 266 52.56 -3.64 -12.91
C PRO A 266 53.10 -5.05 -12.67
N LEU A 267 53.85 -5.65 -13.61
CA LEU A 267 54.50 -6.95 -13.42
C LEU A 267 55.85 -6.85 -12.72
N VAL A 268 56.47 -5.67 -12.72
CA VAL A 268 57.77 -5.42 -12.08
C VAL A 268 57.59 -4.64 -10.78
N SER A 269 56.73 -3.62 -10.81
CA SER A 269 56.30 -2.82 -9.65
C SER A 269 57.47 -2.33 -8.80
N LYS A 270 58.55 -1.89 -9.46
CA LYS A 270 59.76 -1.43 -8.78
C LYS A 270 59.45 -0.19 -7.95
N ASN A 271 59.81 -0.19 -6.67
CA ASN A 271 59.68 1.00 -5.84
C ASN A 271 60.58 2.13 -6.38
N ASP A 272 59.98 3.29 -6.63
CA ASP A 272 60.72 4.49 -7.03
C ASP A 272 61.07 5.32 -5.79
N GLU A 273 62.32 5.79 -5.72
CA GLU A 273 62.81 6.54 -4.55
C GLU A 273 62.03 7.83 -4.27
N ILE A 274 61.40 8.42 -5.30
CA ILE A 274 60.65 9.68 -5.19
C ILE A 274 59.15 9.44 -5.27
N LEU A 275 58.70 8.56 -6.16
CA LEU A 275 57.28 8.33 -6.45
C LEU A 275 56.67 7.14 -5.68
N GLY A 276 57.48 6.38 -4.92
CA GLY A 276 57.00 5.22 -4.15
C GLY A 276 56.57 4.05 -5.03
N VAL A 277 55.66 3.21 -4.52
CA VAL A 277 55.07 2.08 -5.27
C VAL A 277 53.79 2.55 -5.96
N LYS A 278 53.65 2.25 -7.26
CA LYS A 278 52.53 2.75 -8.08
C LYS A 278 51.27 1.89 -7.97
N ASN A 279 51.38 0.58 -8.14
CA ASN A 279 50.30 -0.41 -8.03
C ASN A 279 50.93 -1.79 -7.94
N ASN A 280 50.49 -2.64 -7.02
CA ASN A 280 51.01 -3.99 -6.86
C ASN A 280 49.93 -5.02 -7.21
N TYR A 281 49.59 -5.09 -8.50
CA TYR A 281 48.48 -5.90 -9.02
C TYR A 281 48.52 -7.37 -8.56
N LEU A 282 49.72 -7.92 -8.34
CA LEU A 282 49.93 -9.30 -7.91
C LEU A 282 49.83 -9.51 -6.40
N ASN A 283 50.15 -8.51 -5.57
CA ASN A 283 50.06 -8.65 -4.11
C ASN A 283 48.67 -8.30 -3.58
N ASP A 284 47.98 -7.32 -4.16
CA ASP A 284 46.70 -6.84 -3.60
C ASP A 284 45.49 -7.72 -3.99
N ASN A 285 45.62 -8.56 -5.04
CA ASN A 285 44.52 -9.37 -5.58
C ASN A 285 44.62 -10.88 -5.33
N TYR A 286 45.75 -11.36 -4.80
CA TYR A 286 46.02 -12.80 -4.59
C TYR A 286 46.71 -13.07 -3.24
N GLU A 287 46.33 -12.34 -2.17
CA GLU A 287 46.47 -12.91 -0.82
C GLU A 287 45.44 -14.05 -0.71
N GLU A 288 45.93 -15.29 -0.66
CA GLU A 288 45.12 -16.51 -0.50
C GLU A 288 44.25 -16.44 0.77
N ASP A 289 42.93 -16.53 0.60
CA ASP A 289 42.00 -17.05 1.63
C ASP A 289 42.08 -18.59 1.70
#